data_AF-A0A920SWM5-F1
#
_entry.id   AF-A0A920SWM5-F1
#
_cell.length_a   1.000
_cell.length_b   1.000
_cell.length_c   1.000
_cell.angle_alpha   90.00
_cell.angle_beta   90.00
_cell.angle_gamma   90.00
#
_symmetry.space_group_name_H-M   'P 1'
#
loop_
_entity.id
_entity.type
_entity.pdbx_description
1 polymer ?
#
loop_
_entity_poly.entity_id
_entity_poly.type
_entity_poly.pdbx_seq_one_letter_code
_entity_poly.pdbx_strand_id
1 'polypeptide(L)' 'MFFTNYGSRKAAQIKDNPEVALLFPWFSMGRQVSVTGPASRISSAVSLKYFLRGAGEVSSAHGPLSRVL' A
#
# COMPACT_ATOMS: atom_id res chain seq x y z
N MET A 1 -6.41 2.92 4.14
CA MET A 1 -6.19 2.14 2.90
C MET A 1 -4.89 2.60 2.28
N PHE A 2 -3.97 1.70 1.95
CA PHE A 2 -2.67 2.02 1.35
C PHE A 2 -2.43 1.14 0.11
N PHE A 3 -1.53 1.58 -0.75
CA PHE A 3 -1.27 0.98 -2.06
C PHE A 3 0.18 0.53 -2.16
N THR A 4 0.43 -0.66 -2.72
CA THR A 4 1.80 -1.14 -2.97
C THR A 4 1.85 -2.15 -4.12
N ASN A 5 3.06 -2.45 -4.59
CA ASN A 5 3.31 -3.45 -5.63
C ASN A 5 3.22 -4.87 -5.04
N TYR A 6 2.45 -5.76 -5.65
CA TYR A 6 2.34 -7.18 -5.23
C TYR A 6 3.64 -7.99 -5.36
N GLY A 7 4.56 -7.59 -6.24
CA GLY A 7 5.88 -8.23 -6.38
C GLY A 7 6.91 -7.82 -5.33
N SER A 8 6.54 -6.96 -4.37
CA SER A 8 7.49 -6.40 -3.41
C SER A 8 7.77 -7.31 -2.21
N ARG A 9 8.93 -7.08 -1.58
CA ARG A 9 9.31 -7.42 -0.18
C ARG A 9 8.10 -7.63 0.73
N LYS A 10 7.44 -6.50 1.00
CA LYS A 10 6.35 -6.38 1.96
C LYS A 10 5.09 -7.12 1.51
N ALA A 11 4.81 -7.19 0.21
CA ALA A 11 3.62 -7.89 -0.28
C ALA A 11 3.72 -9.40 -0.09
N ALA A 12 4.92 -9.98 -0.27
CA ALA A 12 5.18 -11.37 0.07
C ALA A 12 5.01 -11.60 1.59
N GLN A 13 5.62 -10.74 2.41
CA GLN A 13 5.50 -10.84 3.88
C GLN A 13 4.05 -10.75 4.37
N ILE A 14 3.26 -9.80 3.84
CA ILE A 14 1.84 -9.63 4.20
C ILE A 14 0.98 -10.79 3.72
N LYS A 15 1.35 -11.43 2.59
CA LYS A 15 0.67 -12.61 2.10
C LYS A 15 0.83 -13.79 3.06
N ASP A 16 2.03 -13.96 3.62
CA ASP A 16 2.35 -15.08 4.51
C ASP A 16 1.95 -14.80 5.96
N ASN A 17 2.03 -13.54 6.40
CA ASN A 17 1.57 -13.07 7.69
C ASN A 17 0.81 -11.73 7.53
N PRO A 18 -0.53 -11.73 7.63
CA PRO A 18 -1.32 -10.53 7.38
C PRO A 18 -1.27 -9.51 8.53
N GLU A 19 -0.60 -9.79 9.65
CA GLU A 19 -0.45 -8.85 10.75
C GLU A 19 0.44 -7.68 10.36
N VAL A 20 -0.13 -6.47 10.32
CA VAL A 20 0.58 -5.24 9.94
C VAL A 20 0.49 -4.17 11.01
N ALA A 21 1.47 -3.28 11.02
CA ALA A 21 1.49 -2.08 11.82
C ALA A 21 1.75 -0.84 10.94
N LEU A 22 1.03 0.25 11.21
CA LEU A 22 1.22 1.55 10.59
C LEU A 22 1.50 2.59 11.68
N LEU A 23 2.51 3.43 11.45
CA LEU A 23 2.91 4.47 12.38
C LEU A 23 2.79 5.84 11.70
N PHE A 24 2.08 6.76 12.34
CA PHE A 24 1.94 8.14 11.91
C PHE A 24 2.58 9.06 12.96
N PRO A 25 3.84 9.47 12.75
CA PRO A 25 4.52 10.39 13.65
C PRO A 25 4.20 11.84 13.25
N TRP A 26 3.26 12.47 13.95
CA TRP A 26 2.95 13.89 13.80
C TRP A 26 3.91 14.74 14.63
N PHE A 27 5.16 14.81 14.15
CA PHE A 27 6.25 15.48 14.85
C PHE A 27 5.93 16.93 15.24
N SER A 28 5.31 17.69 14.33
CA SER A 28 4.94 19.10 14.59
C SER A 28 3.95 19.27 15.75
N MET A 29 3.15 18.24 16.04
CA MET A 29 2.17 18.24 17.13
C MET A 29 2.67 17.48 18.37
N GLY A 30 3.86 16.88 18.32
CA GLY A 30 4.35 16.00 19.37
C GLY A 30 3.46 14.78 19.61
N ARG A 31 2.75 14.31 18.57
CA ARG A 31 1.80 13.19 18.66
C ARG A 31 2.23 12.03 17.77
N GLN A 32 1.85 10.83 18.19
CA GLN A 32 2.07 9.61 17.43
C GLN A 32 0.81 8.76 17.44
N VAL A 33 0.40 8.27 16.28
CA VAL A 33 -0.71 7.32 16.14
C VAL A 33 -0.17 6.01 15.59
N SER A 34 -0.45 4.91 16.29
CA SER A 34 -0.11 3.54 15.86
C SER A 34 -1.39 2.77 15.56
N VAL A 35 -1.42 2.07 14.43
CA VAL A 35 -2.54 1.22 14.01
C VAL A 35 -2.01 -0.17 13.74
N THR A 36 -2.56 -1.17 14.40
CA THR A 36 -2.18 -2.59 14.24
C THR A 36 -3.38 -3.45 13.91
N GLY A 37 -3.19 -4.47 13.09
CA GLY A 37 -4.22 -5.46 12.81
C GLY A 37 -4.01 -6.17 11.47
N PRO A 38 -4.96 -7.01 11.05
CA PRO A 38 -4.83 -7.78 9.82
C PRO A 38 -5.03 -6.89 8.59
N ALA A 39 -4.19 -7.09 7.58
CA ALA A 39 -4.35 -6.51 6.25
C ALA A 39 -5.16 -7.46 5.34
N SER A 40 -6.13 -6.90 4.63
CA SER A 40 -6.88 -7.61 3.59
C SER A 40 -6.69 -6.97 2.22
N ARG A 41 -6.65 -7.80 1.17
CA ARG A 41 -6.62 -7.30 -0.22
C ARG A 41 -7.95 -6.64 -0.57
N ILE A 42 -7.87 -5.57 -1.33
CA ILE A 42 -9.05 -4.94 -1.93
C ILE A 42 -9.27 -5.48 -3.35
N SER A 43 -10.45 -5.21 -3.91
CA SER A 43 -10.77 -5.65 -5.27
C SER A 43 -9.94 -4.87 -6.30
N SER A 44 -9.60 -5.53 -7.40
CA SER A 44 -8.83 -4.91 -8.49
C SER A 44 -9.58 -3.76 -9.18
N ALA A 45 -10.93 -3.72 -9.08
CA ALA A 45 -11.72 -2.60 -9.57
C ALA A 45 -11.50 -1.32 -8.76
N VAL A 46 -11.40 -1.42 -7.43
CA VAL A 46 -11.11 -0.28 -6.56
C VAL A 46 -9.70 0.23 -6.78
N SER A 47 -8.74 -0.69 -6.96
CA SER A 47 -7.37 -0.35 -7.34
C SER A 47 -7.30 0.49 -8.60
N LEU A 48 -7.91 -0.04 -9.67
CA LEU A 48 -7.87 0.59 -10.98
C LEU A 48 -8.50 1.98 -10.91
N LYS A 49 -9.61 2.12 -10.18
CA LYS A 49 -10.27 3.41 -9.95
C LYS A 49 -9.36 4.41 -9.22
N TYR A 50 -8.57 3.96 -8.24
CA TYR A 50 -7.59 4.82 -7.57
C TYR A 50 -6.47 5.25 -8.52
N PHE A 51 -5.91 4.30 -9.27
CA PHE A 51 -4.82 4.56 -10.22
C PHE A 51 -5.24 5.53 -11.33
N LEU A 52 -6.44 5.35 -11.91
CA LEU A 52 -6.99 6.22 -12.95
C LEU A 52 -7.31 7.64 -12.47
N ARG A 53 -7.50 7.85 -11.15
CA ARG A 53 -7.81 9.17 -10.58
C ARG A 53 -6.59 10.10 -10.46
N GLY A 54 -5.37 9.57 -10.56
CA GLY A 54 -4.16 10.33 -10.26
C GLY A 54 -2.90 9.80 -10.92
N ALA A 55 -2.95 9.54 -12.23
CA ALA A 55 -1.76 9.28 -13.04
C ALA A 55 -0.88 10.55 -13.12
N GLY A 56 -0.12 10.82 -12.06
CA GLY A 56 1.19 11.45 -12.20
C GLY A 56 2.19 10.32 -12.46
N GLU A 57 2.95 10.42 -13.55
CA GLU A 57 4.00 9.48 -13.92
C GLU A 57 4.90 9.14 -12.72
N VAL A 58 4.68 7.98 -12.10
CA VAL A 58 5.71 7.34 -11.31
C VAL A 58 6.18 6.17 -12.14
N SER A 59 7.35 6.36 -12.73
CA SER A 59 8.13 5.37 -13.46
C SER A 59 7.98 3.97 -12.84
N SER A 60 7.09 3.18 -13.43
CA SER A 60 7.05 1.71 -13.30
C SER A 60 8.07 1.10 -14.28
N ALA A 61 9.20 1.78 -14.55
CA ALA A 61 10.15 1.37 -15.59
C ALA A 61 11.05 0.19 -15.19
N HIS A 62 10.72 -0.58 -14.15
CA HIS A 62 11.48 -1.80 -13.78
C HIS A 62 10.60 -3.04 -13.56
N GLY A 63 9.37 -3.07 -14.09
CA GLY A 63 8.59 -4.31 -14.10
C GLY A 63 7.26 -4.17 -14.84
N PRO A 64 6.82 -5.20 -15.58
CA PRO A 64 5.60 -5.14 -16.38
C PRO A 64 4.40 -5.02 -15.44
N LEU A 65 3.69 -3.89 -15.51
CA LEU A 65 2.34 -3.64 -14.99
C LEU A 65 1.94 -4.57 -13.84
N SER A 66 2.70 -4.54 -12.74
CA SER A 66 2.35 -5.32 -11.56
C SER A 66 1.18 -4.61 -10.92
N ARG A 67 -0.02 -5.09 -11.25
CA ARG A 67 -1.34 -4.90 -10.61
C ARG A 67 -1.17 -4.02 -9.36
N VAL A 68 -1.54 -2.74 -9.44
CA VAL A 68 -1.48 -1.86 -8.26
C VAL A 68 -2.61 -2.30 -7.31
N LEU A 69 -2.53 -1.93 -6.04
CA LEU A 69 -3.69 -2.04 -5.13
C LEU A 69 -4.68 -0.95 -5.40
#